data_AF-A0A7Y1CLZ8-F1
#
_entry.id   AF-A0A7Y1CLZ8-F1
#
_cell.length_a   1.000
_cell.length_b   1.000
_cell.length_c   1.000
_cell.angle_alpha   90.00
_cell.angle_beta   90.00
_cell.angle_gamma   90.00
#
_symmetry.space_group_name_H-M   'P 1'
#
loop_
_entity.id
_entity.type
_entity.pdbx_description
1 polymer ?
#
loop_
_entity_poly.entity_id
_entity_poly.type
_entity_poly.pdbx_seq_one_letter_code
_entity_poly.pdbx_strand_id
1 'polypeptide(L)'
;MRQYRGQIEGGICVRRREDYLEDSERRYFVLNGKAHAAQGEVPALVNECAALIDSRFFSVDVVLRADGVLRLVELGDGQVSDRKEWSAQRFAAMLGAAD
;
A
#
# COMPACT_ATOMS: atom_id res chain seq x y z
N MET A 1 -2.02 -16.94 20.30
CA MET A 1 -0.73 -16.99 19.57
C MET A 1 0.39 -16.97 20.60
N ARG A 2 1.35 -17.89 20.53
CA ARG A 2 2.45 -17.97 21.52
C ARG A 2 3.59 -17.08 21.06
N GLN A 3 4.11 -16.26 21.97
CA GLN A 3 5.22 -15.33 21.71
C GLN A 3 6.55 -16.08 21.70
N TYR A 4 7.40 -15.81 20.71
CA TYR A 4 8.83 -16.11 20.74
C TYR A 4 9.55 -14.76 20.55
N ARG A 5 10.50 -14.43 21.44
CA ARG A 5 11.22 -13.14 21.47
C ARG A 5 10.37 -11.86 21.65
N GLY A 6 9.14 -11.99 22.13
CA GLY A 6 8.28 -10.83 22.43
C GLY A 6 7.65 -10.17 21.20
N GLN A 7 7.77 -10.76 20.01
CA GLN A 7 7.11 -10.30 18.80
C GLN A 7 6.26 -11.43 18.19
N ILE A 8 5.18 -11.06 17.50
CA ILE A 8 4.38 -12.02 16.72
C ILE A 8 5.19 -12.33 15.45
N GLU A 9 5.82 -13.50 15.38
CA GLU A 9 6.42 -14.02 14.14
C GLU A 9 5.46 -15.00 13.47
N GLY A 10 4.99 -14.64 12.28
CA GLY A 10 4.02 -15.42 11.51
C GLY A 10 2.61 -15.39 12.09
N GLY A 11 1.62 -15.43 11.21
CA GLY A 11 0.22 -15.39 11.62
C GLY A 11 -0.71 -15.69 10.47
N ILE A 12 -1.87 -16.25 10.78
CA ILE A 12 -2.97 -16.39 9.84
C ILE A 12 -3.92 -15.22 10.09
N CYS A 13 -4.10 -14.37 9.09
CA CYS A 13 -5.11 -13.32 9.10
C CYS A 13 -6.31 -13.80 8.27
N VAL A 14 -7.44 -14.03 8.93
CA VAL A 14 -8.72 -14.28 8.24
C VAL A 14 -9.49 -12.97 8.21
N ARG A 15 -9.83 -12.51 7.00
CA ARG A 15 -10.63 -11.31 6.77
C ARG A 15 -12.02 -11.71 6.29
N ARG A 16 -13.02 -10.88 6.58
CA ARG A 16 -14.34 -11.01 5.97
C ARG A 16 -14.18 -10.91 4.45
N ARG A 17 -14.80 -11.82 3.70
CA ARG A 17 -14.88 -11.70 2.23
C ARG A 17 -15.73 -10.49 1.87
N GLU A 18 -15.20 -9.64 1.01
CA GLU A 18 -15.89 -8.48 0.45
C GLU A 18 -15.95 -8.62 -1.08
N ASP A 19 -16.94 -7.99 -1.69
CA ASP A 19 -17.11 -8.01 -3.14
C ASP A 19 -16.35 -6.81 -3.75
N TYR A 20 -15.15 -7.09 -4.27
CA TYR A 20 -14.28 -6.10 -4.89
C TYR A 20 -14.45 -6.03 -6.41
N LEU A 21 -14.19 -4.86 -6.99
CA LEU A 21 -14.06 -4.70 -8.43
C LEU A 21 -12.63 -5.10 -8.82
N GLU A 22 -12.47 -6.25 -9.48
CA GLU A 22 -11.16 -6.90 -9.71
C GLU A 22 -10.13 -5.98 -10.37
N ASP A 23 -10.52 -5.22 -11.39
CA ASP A 23 -9.61 -4.33 -12.13
C ASP A 23 -9.38 -2.96 -11.47
N SER A 24 -9.93 -2.75 -10.27
CA SER A 24 -9.81 -1.48 -9.53
C SER A 24 -8.66 -1.44 -8.54
N GLU A 25 -7.94 -2.56 -8.35
CA GLU A 25 -6.82 -2.59 -7.43
C GLU A 25 -5.69 -1.68 -7.94
N ARG A 26 -5.19 -0.81 -7.07
CA ARG A 26 -4.14 0.16 -7.37
C ARG A 26 -3.09 0.14 -6.27
N ARG A 27 -1.82 0.32 -6.67
CA ARG A 27 -0.70 0.44 -5.74
C ARG A 27 -0.16 1.87 -5.69
N TYR A 28 0.01 2.35 -4.48
CA TYR A 28 0.67 3.60 -4.16
C TYR A 28 1.95 3.30 -3.38
N PHE A 29 2.90 4.22 -3.44
CA PHE A 29 4.10 4.16 -2.60
C PHE A 29 4.15 5.40 -1.72
N VAL A 30 4.54 5.21 -0.47
CA VAL A 30 4.88 6.30 0.43
C VAL A 30 6.40 6.35 0.54
N LEU A 31 6.97 7.54 0.37
CA LEU A 31 8.39 7.81 0.55
C LEU A 31 8.54 9.05 1.44
N ASN A 32 9.25 8.91 2.56
CA ASN A 32 9.46 9.97 3.55
C ASN A 32 8.16 10.67 3.96
N GLY A 33 7.11 9.89 4.25
CA GLY A 33 5.79 10.41 4.64
C GLY A 33 4.97 11.04 3.51
N LYS A 34 5.46 11.06 2.27
CA LYS A 34 4.73 11.55 1.10
C LYS A 34 4.21 10.38 0.27
N ALA A 35 2.91 10.38 0.02
CA ALA A 35 2.28 9.39 -0.85
C ALA A 35 2.42 9.76 -2.33
N HIS A 36 2.63 8.74 -3.16
CA HIS A 36 2.84 8.86 -4.60
C HIS A 36 1.96 7.87 -5.35
N ALA A 37 1.37 8.35 -6.44
CA ALA A 37 0.61 7.54 -7.39
C ALA A 37 1.44 7.21 -8.64
N ALA A 38 1.15 6.05 -9.25
CA ALA A 38 1.67 5.69 -10.56
C ALA A 38 1.26 6.75 -11.59
N GLN A 39 -0.04 7.05 -11.62
CA GLN A 39 -0.69 8.09 -12.40
C GLN A 39 -1.87 8.68 -11.60
N GLY A 40 -2.29 9.90 -11.93
CA GLY A 40 -3.45 10.54 -11.31
C GLY A 40 -3.20 11.01 -9.87
N GLU A 41 -4.30 11.10 -9.11
CA GLU A 41 -4.31 11.63 -7.74
C GLU A 41 -4.11 10.54 -6.69
N VAL A 42 -3.63 10.95 -5.52
CA VAL A 42 -3.51 10.09 -4.34
C VAL A 42 -4.78 10.21 -3.50
N PRO A 43 -5.54 9.13 -3.27
CA PRO A 43 -6.73 9.16 -2.44
C PRO A 43 -6.45 9.58 -0.99
N ALA A 44 -7.42 10.21 -0.32
CA ALA A 44 -7.31 10.61 1.08
C ALA A 44 -6.88 9.45 2.00
N LEU A 45 -7.44 8.26 1.80
CA LEU A 45 -7.07 7.03 2.53
C LEU A 45 -5.56 6.73 2.49
N VAL A 46 -4.90 6.98 1.35
CA VAL A 46 -3.46 6.71 1.21
C VAL A 46 -2.65 7.76 1.95
N ASN A 47 -3.09 9.03 1.94
CA ASN A 47 -2.46 10.10 2.71
C ASN A 47 -2.61 9.87 4.23
N GLU A 48 -3.76 9.34 4.67
CA GLU A 48 -3.96 8.93 6.07
C GLU A 48 -2.97 7.80 6.46
N CYS A 49 -2.77 6.81 5.60
CA CYS A 49 -1.75 5.77 5.84
C CYS A 49 -0.35 6.38 5.95
N ALA A 50 -0.01 7.33 5.07
CA ALA A 50 1.28 8.03 5.09
C ALA A 50 1.53 8.80 6.39
N ALA A 51 0.48 9.35 7.00
CA ALA A 51 0.57 10.10 8.26
C ALA A 51 0.68 9.20 9.49
N LEU A 52 0.17 7.96 9.43
CA LEU A 52 0.10 7.04 10.58
C LEU A 52 1.31 6.12 10.73
N ILE A 53 2.08 5.90 9.66
CA ILE A 53 3.14 4.89 9.63
C ILE A 53 4.51 5.57 9.62
N ASP A 54 5.27 5.36 10.70
CA ASP A 54 6.66 5.82 10.81
C ASP A 54 7.61 4.86 10.07
N SER A 55 7.54 4.88 8.74
CA SER A 55 8.48 4.18 7.86
C SER A 55 8.88 5.10 6.72
N ARG A 56 10.17 5.07 6.35
CA ARG A 56 10.68 5.84 5.20
C ARG A 56 10.05 5.40 3.89
N PHE A 57 9.74 4.12 3.74
CA PHE A 57 9.21 3.59 2.50
C PHE A 57 8.26 2.43 2.77
N PHE A 58 7.12 2.42 2.08
CA PHE A 58 6.18 1.30 2.06
C PHE A 58 5.20 1.44 0.88
N SER A 59 4.59 0.33 0.48
CA SER A 59 3.49 0.29 -0.49
C SER A 59 2.14 0.30 0.21
N VAL A 60 1.14 0.90 -0.44
CA VAL A 60 -0.26 0.92 -0.02
C VAL A 60 -1.10 0.40 -1.17
N ASP A 61 -1.74 -0.75 -0.97
CA ASP A 61 -2.66 -1.32 -1.95
C ASP A 61 -4.10 -1.01 -1.56
N VAL A 62 -4.86 -0.48 -2.52
CA VAL A 62 -6.27 -0.17 -2.34
C VAL A 62 -7.09 -0.77 -3.47
N VAL A 63 -8.35 -1.09 -3.18
CA VAL A 63 -9.32 -1.61 -4.15
C VAL A 63 -10.69 -0.99 -3.91
N LEU A 64 -11.49 -0.81 -4.96
CA LEU A 64 -12.88 -0.42 -4.80
C LEU A 64 -13.74 -1.64 -4.48
N ARG A 65 -14.55 -1.51 -3.44
CA ARG A 65 -15.67 -2.40 -3.19
C ARG A 65 -16.81 -2.10 -4.16
N ALA A 66 -17.67 -3.07 -4.41
CA ALA A 66 -18.79 -2.98 -5.36
C ALA A 66 -19.77 -1.82 -5.07
N ASP A 67 -19.81 -1.30 -3.84
CA ASP A 67 -20.63 -0.14 -3.46
C ASP A 67 -19.87 1.20 -3.53
N GLY A 68 -18.69 1.22 -4.16
CA GLY A 68 -17.89 2.42 -4.38
C GLY A 68 -16.98 2.82 -3.22
N VAL A 69 -17.01 2.10 -2.09
CA VAL A 69 -16.10 2.38 -0.97
C VAL A 69 -14.69 1.88 -1.28
N LEU A 70 -13.70 2.76 -1.18
CA LEU A 70 -12.28 2.41 -1.30
C LEU A 70 -11.80 1.69 -0.04
N ARG A 71 -11.09 0.56 -0.21
CA ARG A 71 -10.60 -0.29 0.88
C ARG A 71 -9.09 -0.43 0.81
N LEU A 72 -8.43 -0.28 1.95
CA LEU A 72 -7.04 -0.69 2.15
C LEU A 72 -6.96 -2.23 2.17
N VAL A 73 -6.13 -2.79 1.29
CA VAL A 73 -5.95 -4.24 1.14
C VAL A 73 -4.67 -4.70 1.80
N GLU A 74 -3.57 -3.98 1.58
CA GLU A 74 -2.24 -4.36 2.06
C GLU A 74 -1.37 -3.12 2.29
N LEU A 75 -0.54 -3.22 3.34
CA LEU A 75 0.61 -2.35 3.56
C LEU A 75 1.85 -3.24 3.50
N GLY A 76 2.76 -2.94 2.57
CA GLY A 76 3.94 -3.77 2.31
C GLY A 76 5.23 -2.95 2.41
N ASP A 77 6.35 -3.60 2.66
CA ASP A 77 7.69 -2.98 2.65
C ASP A 77 8.23 -2.74 1.22
N GLY A 78 7.47 -3.14 0.19
CA GLY A 78 7.82 -3.06 -1.22
C GLY A 78 8.86 -4.09 -1.70
N GLN A 79 9.23 -5.09 -0.90
CA GLN A 79 10.24 -6.10 -1.29
C GLN A 79 9.73 -7.16 -2.28
N VAL A 80 8.43 -7.48 -2.31
CA VAL A 80 7.89 -8.65 -3.05
C VAL A 80 6.73 -8.27 -3.98
N SER A 81 6.55 -6.99 -4.21
CA SER A 81 5.33 -6.45 -4.77
C SER A 81 5.55 -6.19 -6.26
N ASP A 82 4.82 -6.89 -7.16
CA ASP A 82 4.83 -6.58 -8.61
C ASP A 82 4.59 -5.07 -8.83
N ARG A 83 5.13 -4.47 -9.88
CA ARG A 83 4.99 -3.02 -10.08
C ARG A 83 3.55 -2.60 -10.41
N LYS A 84 2.64 -3.54 -10.69
CA LYS A 84 1.27 -3.26 -11.17
C LYS A 84 1.32 -2.21 -12.30
N GLU A 85 0.69 -1.04 -12.11
CA GLU A 85 0.68 0.02 -13.13
C GLU A 85 1.97 0.89 -13.18
N TRP A 86 2.93 0.67 -12.27
CA TRP A 86 4.17 1.46 -12.22
C TRP A 86 5.15 1.05 -13.31
N SER A 87 5.57 2.02 -14.14
CA SER A 87 6.78 1.84 -14.95
C SER A 87 8.03 1.89 -14.06
N ALA A 88 9.11 1.20 -14.45
CA ALA A 88 10.37 1.24 -13.71
C ALA A 88 10.90 2.68 -13.64
N GLN A 89 10.75 3.42 -14.73
CA GLN A 89 11.18 4.81 -14.84
C GLN A 89 10.42 5.70 -13.86
N ARG A 90 9.09 5.55 -13.76
CA ARG A 90 8.26 6.31 -12.82
C ARG A 90 8.61 5.97 -11.37
N PHE A 91 8.81 4.69 -11.07
CA PHE A 91 9.19 4.23 -9.75
C PHE A 91 10.57 4.76 -9.34
N ALA A 92 11.58 4.61 -10.20
CA ALA A 92 12.93 5.13 -9.97
C ALA A 92 12.94 6.66 -9.81
N ALA A 93 12.16 7.40 -10.61
CA ALA A 93 12.04 8.84 -10.48
C ALA A 93 11.42 9.25 -9.14
N MET A 94 10.45 8.49 -8.63
CA MET A 94 9.87 8.73 -7.30
C MET A 94 10.90 8.49 -6.19
N LEU A 95 11.67 7.41 -6.27
CA LEU A 95 12.74 7.12 -5.30
C LEU A 95 13.87 8.16 -5.33
N GLY A 96 14.22 8.65 -6.52
CA GLY A 96 15.25 9.67 -6.70
C GLY A 96 14.82 11.10 -6.39
N ALA A 97 13.52 11.34 -6.14
CA ALA A 97 12.99 12.64 -5.74
C ALA A 97 13.00 12.87 -4.23
N ALA A 98 13.54 11.93 -3.45
CA ALA A 98 13.80 12.13 -2.02
C ALA A 98 15.10 12.93 -1.85
N ASP A 99 14.95 14.21 -1.53
CA ASP A 99 16.00 15.04 -0.95
C ASP A 99 16.24 14.68 0.53
#